data_AF-S9V4V0-F1
#
_entry.id   AF-S9V4V0-F1
#
_cell.length_a   1.000
_cell.length_b   1.000
_cell.length_c   1.000
_cell.angle_alpha   90.00
_cell.angle_beta   90.00
_cell.angle_gamma   90.00
#
_symmetry.space_group_name_H-M   'P 1'
#
loop_
_entity.id
_entity.type
_entity.pdbx_description
1 polymer ?
#
loop_
_entity_poly.entity_id
_entity_poly.type
_entity_poly.pdbx_seq_one_letter_code
_entity_poly.pdbx_strand_id
1 'polypeptide(L)'
;MFRRHAKLLSTAAGAATATTPQQLTAQVLVGIGLARGFTPHWPVPLPPPVPTPSVSAERSAPLPKEARAKPVLVLDIDETLIHTYHVVSQPQQSDQAGPPRADDLGSTSELFQTPSQRQQHPEVPLINVRMVVRPHLKEFLTEVMQLFEVVFWTAGTSNYAAAVLDAIERHVLGLPRSLYHFEEVTKLVFFSRKLHALQEAKRHNPFASDAAANAAREHGDSGTSHVNFYCLSRTQTLESLHYMKYIPLLGRPLHRTVMIDDNERSFPLTPRNGIKVPFFEVNGRLIDGTSRGRWVPPSDGGAVPAPQWPDLYKEGLYTFTDIDPSVVKDMQDTALLDLLPLLRALAATPEDDITRELDHWREPDYALCDNFRDTMDPRSARRRYHLGVVLPTRQPRPIPPYKAEMLNAGFEEQAKAEMNVLQGKGLPRPRL
;
A
#
# COMPACT_ATOMS: atom_id res chain seq x y z
N MET A 1 -18.74 -6.38 -20.05
CA MET A 1 -17.89 -7.48 -20.58
C MET A 1 -17.37 -8.46 -19.50
N PHE A 2 -17.91 -8.48 -18.27
CA PHE A 2 -17.56 -9.47 -17.22
C PHE A 2 -18.51 -10.69 -17.18
N ARG A 3 -18.75 -11.36 -18.31
CA ARG A 3 -19.74 -12.46 -18.40
C ARG A 3 -19.20 -13.81 -18.86
N ARG A 4 -17.88 -14.02 -18.96
CA ARG A 4 -17.33 -15.28 -19.51
C ARG A 4 -16.06 -15.79 -18.82
N HIS A 5 -16.03 -15.95 -17.50
CA HIS A 5 -14.96 -16.77 -16.88
C HIS A 5 -15.39 -17.61 -15.66
N ALA A 6 -16.69 -17.75 -15.38
CA ALA A 6 -17.19 -18.49 -14.21
C ALA A 6 -17.56 -19.98 -14.49
N LYS A 7 -16.90 -20.65 -15.44
CA LYS A 7 -17.21 -22.07 -15.69
C LYS A 7 -16.01 -22.84 -16.24
N LEU A 8 -15.12 -23.27 -15.34
CA LEU A 8 -14.17 -24.37 -15.57
C LEU A 8 -13.46 -24.80 -14.27
N LEU A 9 -14.19 -25.03 -13.19
CA LEU A 9 -13.66 -25.78 -12.03
C LEU A 9 -14.78 -26.63 -11.42
N SER A 10 -15.03 -27.78 -12.01
CA SER A 10 -15.73 -28.89 -11.36
C SER A 10 -15.23 -30.19 -11.97
N THR A 11 -15.01 -31.16 -11.09
CA THR A 11 -14.58 -32.55 -11.27
C THR A 11 -13.10 -32.82 -11.57
N ALA A 12 -12.33 -33.06 -10.49
CA ALA A 12 -11.51 -34.25 -10.35
C ALA A 12 -11.14 -34.46 -8.87
N ALA A 13 -11.86 -35.35 -8.19
CA ALA A 13 -11.37 -35.96 -6.96
C ALA A 13 -10.30 -36.99 -7.37
N GLY A 14 -9.04 -36.71 -7.08
CA GLY A 14 -7.89 -37.56 -7.42
C GLY A 14 -6.85 -37.50 -6.32
N ALA A 15 -6.33 -38.67 -5.97
CA ALA A 15 -5.48 -38.98 -4.82
C ALA A 15 -4.40 -37.93 -4.47
N ALA A 16 -4.30 -37.62 -3.17
CA ALA A 16 -3.24 -36.81 -2.60
C ALA A 16 -1.89 -37.53 -2.74
N THR A 17 -1.10 -37.11 -3.74
CA THR A 17 0.33 -37.36 -3.78
C THR A 17 1.02 -36.28 -2.96
N ALA A 18 1.85 -36.69 -2.00
CA ALA A 18 2.69 -35.79 -1.22
C ALA A 18 3.56 -34.96 -2.18
N THR A 19 3.20 -33.69 -2.33
CA THR A 19 3.90 -32.73 -3.17
C THR A 19 5.10 -32.25 -2.38
N THR A 20 6.31 -32.47 -2.92
CA THR A 20 7.54 -31.83 -2.45
C THR A 20 7.29 -30.32 -2.32
N PRO A 21 7.73 -29.62 -1.24
CA PRO A 21 7.50 -28.19 -1.10
C PRO A 21 8.05 -27.47 -2.34
N GLN A 22 7.18 -26.80 -3.10
CA GLN A 22 7.64 -25.91 -4.15
C GLN A 22 8.41 -24.79 -3.47
N GLN A 23 9.72 -24.75 -3.70
CA GLN A 23 10.58 -23.66 -3.26
C GLN A 23 10.09 -22.37 -3.93
N LEU A 24 9.45 -21.49 -3.16
CA LEU A 24 8.99 -20.19 -3.66
C LEU A 24 10.22 -19.38 -4.05
N THR A 25 10.26 -18.95 -5.31
CA THR A 25 11.31 -18.05 -5.79
C THR A 25 10.87 -16.61 -5.54
N ALA A 26 11.80 -15.78 -5.07
CA ALA A 26 11.57 -14.36 -4.91
C ALA A 26 11.09 -13.75 -6.24
N GLN A 27 10.17 -12.79 -6.18
CA GLN A 27 9.70 -12.07 -7.36
C GLN A 27 10.17 -10.62 -7.30
N VAL A 28 10.79 -10.15 -8.38
CA VAL A 28 11.08 -8.71 -8.59
C VAL A 28 9.98 -8.11 -9.43
N LEU A 29 9.52 -6.95 -9.01
CA LEU A 29 8.58 -6.14 -9.75
C LEU A 29 9.23 -4.79 -10.07
N VAL A 30 9.09 -4.35 -11.31
CA VAL A 30 9.51 -3.01 -11.76
C VAL A 30 8.26 -2.26 -12.18
N GLY A 31 7.95 -1.18 -11.48
CA GLY A 31 6.84 -0.28 -11.80
C GLY A 31 7.32 1.02 -12.43
N ILE A 32 6.55 1.57 -13.37
CA ILE A 32 6.84 2.87 -13.99
C ILE A 32 5.92 3.94 -13.39
N GLY A 33 6.51 5.03 -12.91
CA GLY A 33 5.79 6.16 -12.32
C GLY A 33 6.15 7.49 -12.93
N LEU A 34 5.39 8.54 -12.57
CA LEU A 34 5.79 9.92 -12.83
C LEU A 34 6.98 10.31 -11.94
N ALA A 35 7.93 11.06 -12.49
CA ALA A 35 9.08 11.54 -11.72
C ALA A 35 8.69 12.59 -10.67
N ARG A 36 7.63 13.35 -10.94
CA ARG A 36 7.16 14.40 -10.04
C ARG A 36 5.95 13.90 -9.25
N GLY A 37 5.95 14.22 -7.95
CA GLY A 37 4.77 14.09 -7.12
C GLY A 37 3.59 14.91 -7.66
N PHE A 38 2.40 14.45 -7.36
CA PHE A 38 1.14 15.09 -7.73
C PHE A 38 0.15 15.05 -6.57
N THR A 39 -0.89 15.89 -6.62
CA THR A 39 -1.98 15.82 -5.64
C THR A 39 -2.68 14.47 -5.79
N PRO A 40 -2.73 13.63 -4.75
CA PRO A 40 -3.37 12.33 -4.82
C PRO A 40 -4.82 12.42 -5.28
N HIS A 41 -5.27 11.38 -5.98
CA HIS A 41 -6.64 11.31 -6.49
C HIS A 41 -7.69 11.26 -5.36
N TRP A 42 -7.40 10.53 -4.29
CA TRP A 42 -8.36 10.28 -3.22
C TRP A 42 -8.29 11.34 -2.11
N PRO A 43 -9.41 12.03 -1.81
CA PRO A 43 -9.49 12.94 -0.68
C PRO A 43 -9.58 12.17 0.65
N VAL A 44 -9.34 12.88 1.74
CA VAL A 44 -9.72 12.46 3.10
C VAL A 44 -10.74 13.47 3.64
N PRO A 45 -11.93 13.06 4.14
CA PRO A 45 -12.43 11.69 4.22
C PRO A 45 -12.65 11.04 2.85
N LEU A 46 -12.55 9.70 2.81
CA LEU A 46 -12.77 8.93 1.58
C LEU A 46 -14.22 9.08 1.11
N PRO A 47 -14.47 9.04 -0.22
CA PRO A 47 -15.83 8.98 -0.77
C PRO A 47 -16.66 7.83 -0.17
N PRO A 48 -18.00 7.87 -0.27
CA PRO A 48 -18.85 6.78 0.19
C PRO A 48 -18.41 5.42 -0.40
N PRO A 49 -18.51 4.31 0.37
CA PRO A 49 -18.13 2.98 -0.14
C PRO A 49 -18.88 2.64 -1.43
N VAL A 50 -18.18 2.03 -2.38
CA VAL A 50 -18.81 1.51 -3.60
C VAL A 50 -19.69 0.31 -3.21
N PRO A 51 -21.00 0.29 -3.56
CA PRO A 51 -21.85 -0.86 -3.27
C PRO A 51 -21.30 -2.11 -3.97
N THR A 52 -20.93 -3.14 -3.22
CA THR A 52 -20.58 -4.43 -3.83
C THR A 52 -21.82 -5.09 -4.40
N PRO A 53 -21.86 -5.45 -5.70
CA PRO A 53 -22.96 -6.24 -6.23
C PRO A 53 -22.97 -7.59 -5.51
N SER A 54 -24.04 -7.88 -4.77
CA SER A 54 -24.23 -9.17 -4.10
C SER A 54 -24.20 -10.29 -5.13
N VAL A 55 -23.20 -11.17 -5.03
CA VAL A 55 -23.14 -12.41 -5.80
C VAL A 55 -24.31 -13.29 -5.34
N SER A 56 -25.10 -13.80 -6.29
CA SER A 56 -26.28 -14.68 -6.11
C SER A 56 -27.53 -14.05 -5.47
N ALA A 57 -28.27 -13.27 -6.25
CA ALA A 57 -29.73 -13.21 -6.13
C ALA A 57 -30.34 -14.00 -7.29
N GLU A 58 -30.33 -15.34 -7.18
CA GLU A 58 -31.30 -16.13 -7.95
C GLU A 58 -32.70 -15.75 -7.46
N ARG A 59 -33.55 -15.37 -8.41
CA ARG A 59 -34.94 -14.95 -8.20
C ARG A 59 -35.77 -16.09 -7.60
N SER A 60 -35.86 -16.20 -6.27
CA SER A 60 -36.99 -16.82 -5.55
C SER A 60 -36.79 -16.97 -4.03
N ALA A 61 -36.05 -16.08 -3.37
CA ALA A 61 -36.01 -16.02 -1.91
C ALA A 61 -36.31 -14.60 -1.41
N PRO A 62 -37.02 -14.44 -0.27
CA PRO A 62 -37.25 -13.11 0.33
C PRO A 62 -35.90 -12.41 0.54
N LEU A 63 -35.85 -11.12 0.21
CA LEU A 63 -34.66 -10.27 0.30
C LEU A 63 -33.91 -10.52 1.63
N PRO A 64 -32.61 -10.86 1.61
CA PRO A 64 -31.85 -11.00 2.85
C PRO A 64 -31.79 -9.65 3.56
N LYS A 65 -31.70 -9.68 4.89
CA LYS A 65 -31.33 -8.53 5.74
C LYS A 65 -30.26 -7.71 5.00
N GLU A 66 -30.47 -6.41 4.87
CA GLU A 66 -29.61 -5.47 4.13
C GLU A 66 -28.14 -5.92 4.13
N ALA A 67 -27.58 -6.18 2.94
CA ALA A 67 -26.21 -6.66 2.83
C ALA A 67 -25.27 -5.68 3.54
N ARG A 68 -24.78 -6.06 4.73
CA ARG A 68 -23.88 -5.25 5.53
C ARG A 68 -22.65 -4.92 4.68
N ALA A 69 -22.28 -3.63 4.62
CA ALA A 69 -21.08 -3.19 3.89
C ALA A 69 -19.85 -4.00 4.33
N LYS A 70 -18.82 -4.10 3.50
CA LYS A 70 -17.56 -4.73 3.93
C LYS A 70 -16.89 -3.90 5.05
N PRO A 71 -16.24 -4.53 6.04
CA PRO A 71 -15.29 -3.82 6.90
C PRO A 71 -14.11 -3.26 6.08
N VAL A 72 -13.36 -2.34 6.67
CA VAL A 72 -12.24 -1.65 6.03
C VAL A 72 -10.92 -2.24 6.50
N LEU A 73 -10.05 -2.55 5.54
CA LEU A 73 -8.67 -2.97 5.79
C LEU A 73 -7.72 -1.91 5.22
N VAL A 74 -7.00 -1.25 6.12
CA VAL A 74 -5.88 -0.37 5.76
C VAL A 74 -4.62 -1.21 5.66
N LEU A 75 -3.92 -1.13 4.54
CA LEU A 75 -2.69 -1.87 4.28
C LEU A 75 -1.54 -0.91 4.01
N ASP A 76 -0.46 -1.04 4.77
CA ASP A 76 0.81 -0.47 4.36
C ASP A 76 1.36 -1.18 3.11
N ILE A 77 2.36 -0.57 2.47
CA ILE A 77 3.02 -1.05 1.27
C ILE A 77 4.46 -1.46 1.60
N ASP A 78 5.27 -0.49 2.00
CA ASP A 78 6.70 -0.63 2.25
C ASP A 78 6.96 -1.52 3.47
N GLU A 79 7.87 -2.48 3.34
CA GLU A 79 8.25 -3.47 4.36
C GLU A 79 7.09 -4.29 4.96
N THR A 80 5.92 -4.18 4.34
CA THR A 80 4.69 -4.90 4.66
C THR A 80 4.31 -5.83 3.51
N LEU A 81 4.20 -5.31 2.29
CA LEU A 81 3.82 -6.06 1.08
C LEU A 81 4.99 -6.22 0.10
N ILE A 82 5.93 -5.27 0.12
CA ILE A 82 7.08 -5.21 -0.78
C ILE A 82 8.28 -4.65 -0.04
N HIS A 83 9.47 -4.77 -0.64
CA HIS A 83 10.68 -4.07 -0.20
C HIS A 83 11.33 -3.38 -1.40
N THR A 84 11.58 -2.06 -1.31
CA THR A 84 12.23 -1.31 -2.40
C THR A 84 13.74 -1.29 -2.23
N TYR A 85 14.47 -1.22 -3.34
CA TYR A 85 15.94 -1.20 -3.31
C TYR A 85 16.53 -0.32 -4.41
N HIS A 86 17.79 0.06 -4.22
CA HIS A 86 18.58 0.83 -5.19
C HIS A 86 19.52 -0.06 -5.98
N VAL A 87 19.63 0.18 -7.29
CA VAL A 87 20.76 -0.36 -8.08
C VAL A 87 21.76 0.78 -8.22
N VAL A 88 22.91 0.67 -7.56
CA VAL A 88 24.02 1.58 -7.85
C VAL A 88 24.47 1.30 -9.28
N SER A 89 24.06 2.15 -10.22
CA SER A 89 24.62 2.13 -11.57
C SER A 89 26.13 2.26 -11.42
N GLN A 90 26.91 1.39 -12.08
CA GLN A 90 28.35 1.59 -12.16
C GLN A 90 28.60 3.05 -12.57
N PRO A 91 29.53 3.77 -11.92
CA PRO A 91 29.93 5.06 -12.43
C PRO A 91 30.36 4.83 -13.87
N GLN A 92 29.60 5.37 -14.83
CA GLN A 92 30.17 5.67 -16.13
C GLN A 92 31.40 6.50 -15.80
N GLN A 93 32.57 6.00 -16.20
CA GLN A 93 33.85 6.67 -16.06
C GLN A 93 33.69 8.13 -16.49
N SER A 94 33.46 8.99 -15.52
CA SER A 94 33.47 10.43 -15.63
C SER A 94 34.08 10.87 -14.33
N ASP A 95 35.38 11.16 -14.43
CA ASP A 95 36.16 11.67 -13.33
C ASP A 95 35.49 12.91 -12.74
N GLN A 96 35.51 12.99 -11.40
CA GLN A 96 35.22 14.17 -10.58
C GLN A 96 33.74 14.49 -10.23
N ALA A 97 33.19 13.75 -9.27
CA ALA A 97 32.27 14.32 -8.28
C ALA A 97 32.42 13.55 -6.96
N GLY A 98 32.55 14.26 -5.84
CA GLY A 98 32.70 13.68 -4.52
C GLY A 98 31.48 12.84 -4.08
N PRO A 99 31.59 12.06 -2.98
CA PRO A 99 30.52 11.19 -2.53
C PRO A 99 29.26 12.01 -2.18
N PRO A 100 28.04 11.51 -2.50
CA PRO A 100 26.80 12.20 -2.18
C PRO A 100 26.60 12.29 -0.66
N ARG A 101 25.97 13.39 -0.21
CA ARG A 101 25.66 13.63 1.21
C ARG A 101 24.49 12.74 1.66
N ALA A 102 24.52 12.31 2.92
CA ALA A 102 23.57 11.36 3.53
C ALA A 102 22.11 11.87 3.61
N ASP A 103 21.86 13.13 3.29
CA ASP A 103 20.53 13.75 3.44
C ASP A 103 19.64 13.56 2.18
N ASP A 104 20.18 12.98 1.10
CA ASP A 104 19.49 12.74 -0.18
C ASP A 104 18.83 11.35 -0.28
N LEU A 105 18.85 10.58 0.81
CA LEU A 105 18.28 9.22 0.95
C LEU A 105 16.73 9.16 0.87
N GLY A 106 16.07 10.26 0.51
CA GLY A 106 14.61 10.34 0.31
C GLY A 106 14.15 10.18 -1.15
N SER A 107 15.06 10.00 -2.11
CA SER A 107 14.70 9.78 -3.51
C SER A 107 15.05 8.35 -3.93
N THR A 108 14.17 7.40 -3.60
CA THR A 108 14.20 5.97 -3.98
C THR A 108 14.03 5.71 -5.48
N SER A 109 14.21 6.75 -6.28
CA SER A 109 13.74 6.84 -7.65
C SER A 109 14.92 7.17 -8.54
N GLU A 110 15.47 6.15 -9.17
CA GLU A 110 16.32 6.33 -10.34
C GLU A 110 15.56 7.15 -11.39
N LEU A 111 15.99 8.39 -11.66
CA LEU A 111 15.53 9.24 -12.77
C LEU A 111 15.93 8.68 -14.16
N PHE A 112 16.20 7.38 -14.25
CA PHE A 112 16.63 6.71 -15.46
C PHE A 112 15.41 6.30 -16.28
N GLN A 113 14.82 7.28 -16.99
CA GLN A 113 14.02 6.93 -18.15
C GLN A 113 14.89 6.19 -19.17
N THR A 114 14.38 5.08 -19.68
CA THR A 114 15.03 4.35 -20.77
C THR A 114 14.99 5.20 -22.05
N PRO A 115 15.94 5.00 -22.99
CA PRO A 115 15.87 5.65 -24.30
C PRO A 115 14.53 5.43 -25.01
N SER A 116 13.96 4.22 -24.90
CA SER A 116 12.65 3.88 -25.46
C SER A 116 11.52 4.67 -24.80
N GLN A 117 11.52 4.79 -23.46
CA GLN A 117 10.54 5.61 -22.74
C GLN A 117 10.65 7.09 -23.12
N ARG A 118 11.88 7.62 -23.28
CA ARG A 118 12.09 9.00 -23.75
C ARG A 118 11.59 9.22 -25.18
N GLN A 119 11.71 8.23 -26.06
CA GLN A 119 11.17 8.31 -27.42
C GLN A 119 9.64 8.26 -27.42
N GLN A 120 9.02 7.42 -26.59
CA GLN A 120 7.56 7.27 -26.51
C GLN A 120 6.88 8.43 -25.76
N HIS A 121 7.52 8.95 -24.71
CA HIS A 121 6.99 9.98 -23.83
C HIS A 121 8.01 11.11 -23.58
N PRO A 122 8.41 11.87 -24.61
CA PRO A 122 9.48 12.86 -24.50
C PRO A 122 9.20 14.01 -23.52
N GLU A 123 7.93 14.32 -23.26
CA GLU A 123 7.53 15.44 -22.40
C GLU A 123 7.15 15.02 -20.96
N VAL A 124 7.06 13.71 -20.69
CA VAL A 124 6.62 13.20 -19.39
C VAL A 124 7.82 12.58 -18.69
N PRO A 125 8.40 13.21 -17.65
CA PRO A 125 9.50 12.61 -16.91
C PRO A 125 8.97 11.46 -16.06
N LEU A 126 9.59 10.28 -16.21
CA LEU A 126 9.22 9.02 -15.58
C LEU A 126 10.35 8.48 -14.71
N ILE A 127 9.97 7.59 -13.81
CA ILE A 127 10.87 6.88 -12.89
C ILE A 127 10.56 5.40 -12.93
N ASN A 128 11.58 4.59 -12.62
CA ASN A 128 11.40 3.16 -12.43
C ASN A 128 11.55 2.84 -10.94
N VAL A 129 10.56 2.18 -10.38
CA VAL A 129 10.55 1.72 -8.98
C VAL A 129 10.78 0.22 -8.99
N ARG A 130 11.88 -0.23 -8.39
CA ARG A 130 12.23 -1.65 -8.27
C ARG A 130 11.91 -2.14 -6.87
N MET A 131 11.22 -3.26 -6.80
CA MET A 131 10.77 -3.83 -5.54
C MET A 131 10.83 -5.35 -5.56
N VAL A 132 11.12 -5.94 -4.41
CA VAL A 132 10.89 -7.36 -4.16
C VAL A 132 9.48 -7.51 -3.61
N VAL A 133 8.73 -8.45 -4.17
CA VAL A 133 7.37 -8.76 -3.72
C VAL A 133 7.43 -9.73 -2.54
N ARG A 134 6.74 -9.41 -1.44
CA ARG A 134 6.65 -10.31 -0.29
C ARG A 134 5.94 -11.61 -0.71
N PRO A 135 6.39 -12.79 -0.24
CA PRO A 135 5.78 -14.06 -0.65
C PRO A 135 4.30 -14.08 -0.32
N HIS A 136 3.52 -14.75 -1.18
CA HIS A 136 2.07 -14.90 -1.05
C HIS A 136 1.23 -13.62 -1.22
N LEU A 137 1.81 -12.53 -1.73
CA LEU A 137 1.08 -11.27 -1.91
C LEU A 137 -0.18 -11.42 -2.76
N LYS A 138 -0.12 -12.21 -3.84
CA LYS A 138 -1.26 -12.41 -4.75
C LYS A 138 -2.41 -13.13 -4.03
N GLU A 139 -2.10 -14.22 -3.35
CA GLU A 139 -3.04 -15.03 -2.58
C GLU A 139 -3.69 -14.19 -1.49
N PHE A 140 -2.87 -13.45 -0.74
CA PHE A 140 -3.33 -12.53 0.30
C PHE A 140 -4.27 -11.46 -0.25
N LEU A 141 -3.85 -10.68 -1.26
CA LEU A 141 -4.66 -9.60 -1.83
C LEU A 141 -5.96 -10.12 -2.45
N THR A 142 -5.90 -11.23 -3.19
CA THR A 142 -7.08 -11.85 -3.83
C THR A 142 -8.17 -12.18 -2.80
N GLU A 143 -7.76 -12.61 -1.60
CA GLU A 143 -8.70 -12.94 -0.53
C GLU A 143 -9.18 -11.72 0.25
N VAL A 144 -8.28 -10.85 0.72
CA VAL A 144 -8.69 -9.69 1.53
C VAL A 144 -9.55 -8.72 0.74
N MET A 145 -9.38 -8.62 -0.59
CA MET A 145 -10.26 -7.82 -1.45
C MET A 145 -11.68 -8.39 -1.55
N GLN A 146 -11.88 -9.68 -1.30
CA GLN A 146 -13.21 -10.27 -1.18
C GLN A 146 -13.85 -9.98 0.18
N LEU A 147 -13.04 -9.87 1.23
CA LEU A 147 -13.49 -9.71 2.61
C LEU A 147 -13.67 -8.24 3.03
N PHE A 148 -12.85 -7.33 2.51
CA PHE A 148 -12.74 -5.94 2.97
C PHE A 148 -12.89 -4.92 1.83
N GLU A 149 -13.26 -3.69 2.20
CA GLU A 149 -12.90 -2.47 1.45
C GLU A 149 -11.42 -2.18 1.74
N VAL A 150 -10.55 -2.27 0.74
CA VAL A 150 -9.10 -2.14 0.92
C VAL A 150 -8.64 -0.70 0.65
N VAL A 151 -7.83 -0.17 1.58
CA VAL A 151 -7.18 1.14 1.49
C VAL A 151 -5.66 0.93 1.63
N PHE A 152 -4.92 1.07 0.53
CA PHE A 152 -3.47 1.14 0.60
C PHE A 152 -3.05 2.51 1.13
N TRP A 153 -2.14 2.55 2.09
CA TRP A 153 -1.71 3.80 2.72
C TRP A 153 -0.23 3.74 3.07
N THR A 154 0.61 4.38 2.26
CA THR A 154 2.06 4.47 2.48
C THR A 154 2.46 5.84 3.04
N ALA A 155 3.59 5.89 3.76
CA ALA A 155 4.28 7.14 4.11
C ALA A 155 5.20 7.66 2.98
N GLY A 156 5.21 7.00 1.82
CA GLY A 156 5.86 7.43 0.59
C GLY A 156 5.08 8.48 -0.20
N THR A 157 5.68 9.00 -1.28
CA THR A 157 5.09 10.04 -2.12
C THR A 157 3.97 9.48 -3.03
N SER A 158 3.11 10.35 -3.54
CA SER A 158 1.98 9.95 -4.41
C SER A 158 2.42 9.29 -5.71
N ASN A 159 3.51 9.78 -6.32
CA ASN A 159 4.05 9.21 -7.54
C ASN A 159 4.70 7.85 -7.34
N TYR A 160 5.33 7.65 -6.18
CA TYR A 160 5.83 6.35 -5.75
C TYR A 160 4.68 5.37 -5.54
N ALA A 161 3.69 5.74 -4.72
CA ALA A 161 2.55 4.89 -4.41
C ALA A 161 1.78 4.45 -5.66
N ALA A 162 1.61 5.37 -6.62
CA ALA A 162 0.94 5.08 -7.88
C ALA A 162 1.73 4.09 -8.74
N ALA A 163 3.05 4.25 -8.85
CA ALA A 163 3.91 3.34 -9.60
C ALA A 163 3.87 1.91 -9.01
N VAL A 164 3.93 1.80 -7.68
CA VAL A 164 3.86 0.51 -6.98
C VAL A 164 2.51 -0.16 -7.18
N LEU A 165 1.41 0.56 -6.94
CA LEU A 165 0.08 -0.05 -7.06
C LEU A 165 -0.28 -0.41 -8.49
N ASP A 166 0.07 0.40 -9.48
CA ASP A 166 -0.14 0.06 -10.88
C ASP A 166 0.61 -1.24 -11.26
N ALA A 167 1.85 -1.39 -10.76
CA ALA A 167 2.63 -2.60 -10.97
C ALA A 167 2.02 -3.83 -10.25
N ILE A 168 1.56 -3.68 -9.01
CA ILE A 168 0.88 -4.74 -8.25
C ILE A 168 -0.42 -5.16 -8.96
N GLU A 169 -1.26 -4.20 -9.37
CA GLU A 169 -2.51 -4.51 -10.07
C GLU A 169 -2.26 -5.31 -11.34
N ARG A 170 -1.39 -4.80 -12.22
CA ARG A 170 -1.20 -5.42 -13.53
C ARG A 170 -0.43 -6.73 -13.47
N HIS A 171 0.61 -6.80 -12.66
CA HIS A 171 1.55 -7.91 -12.74
C HIS A 171 1.38 -8.95 -11.63
N VAL A 172 1.00 -8.55 -10.42
CA VAL A 172 0.73 -9.50 -9.33
C VAL A 172 -0.71 -10.03 -9.44
N LEU A 173 -1.69 -9.12 -9.54
CA LEU A 173 -3.10 -9.48 -9.61
C LEU A 173 -3.58 -9.84 -11.02
N GLY A 174 -2.86 -9.43 -12.06
CA GLY A 174 -3.27 -9.67 -13.46
C GLY A 174 -4.47 -8.84 -13.89
N LEU A 175 -4.69 -7.68 -13.25
CA LEU A 175 -5.78 -6.77 -13.56
C LEU A 175 -5.46 -5.93 -14.81
N PRO A 176 -6.48 -5.32 -15.45
CA PRO A 176 -6.26 -4.34 -16.51
C PRO A 176 -5.43 -3.13 -16.04
N ARG A 177 -5.09 -2.25 -16.98
CA ARG A 177 -4.37 -1.00 -16.68
C ARG A 177 -5.02 -0.25 -15.51
N SER A 178 -4.20 0.09 -14.53
CA SER A 178 -4.63 0.80 -13.32
C SER A 178 -4.98 2.25 -13.61
N LEU A 179 -5.87 2.84 -12.80
CA LEU A 179 -6.02 4.29 -12.70
C LEU A 179 -4.73 5.00 -12.20
N TYR A 180 -3.83 4.25 -11.55
CA TYR A 180 -2.55 4.73 -11.04
C TYR A 180 -1.44 4.68 -12.11
N HIS A 181 -1.72 4.11 -13.28
CA HIS A 181 -0.79 4.12 -14.41
C HIS A 181 -0.44 5.56 -14.80
N PHE A 182 0.85 5.83 -15.05
CA PHE A 182 1.34 7.19 -15.23
C PHE A 182 0.61 7.97 -16.34
N GLU A 183 0.16 7.32 -17.42
CA GLU A 183 -0.64 7.97 -18.46
C GLU A 183 -2.01 8.46 -17.96
N GLU A 184 -2.69 7.66 -17.13
CA GLU A 184 -4.00 8.04 -16.58
C GLU A 184 -3.85 9.15 -15.55
N VAL A 185 -2.84 9.03 -14.68
CA VAL A 185 -2.49 10.08 -13.72
C VAL A 185 -2.12 11.38 -14.45
N THR A 186 -1.37 11.30 -15.55
CA THR A 186 -0.98 12.47 -16.35
C THR A 186 -2.22 13.21 -16.87
N LYS A 187 -3.22 12.48 -17.39
CA LYS A 187 -4.49 13.09 -17.83
C LYS A 187 -5.18 13.80 -16.67
N LEU A 188 -5.28 13.17 -15.50
CA LEU A 188 -5.90 13.74 -14.30
C LEU A 188 -5.18 15.02 -13.83
N VAL A 189 -3.84 14.99 -13.76
CA VAL A 189 -3.03 16.12 -13.31
C VAL A 189 -3.14 17.31 -14.25
N PHE A 190 -3.04 17.09 -15.57
CA PHE A 190 -3.21 18.15 -16.55
C PHE A 190 -4.64 18.70 -16.54
N PHE A 191 -5.63 17.83 -16.38
CA PHE A 191 -7.03 18.24 -16.27
C PHE A 191 -7.26 19.15 -15.05
N SER A 192 -6.78 18.77 -13.87
CA SER A 192 -6.89 19.60 -12.66
C SER A 192 -6.22 20.97 -12.84
N ARG A 193 -5.05 21.03 -13.48
CA ARG A 193 -4.38 22.31 -13.78
C ARG A 193 -5.21 23.19 -14.73
N LYS A 194 -5.77 22.60 -15.79
CA LYS A 194 -6.65 23.30 -16.73
C LYS A 194 -7.90 23.84 -16.04
N LEU A 195 -8.54 23.05 -15.19
CA LEU A 195 -9.70 23.46 -14.39
C LEU A 195 -9.36 24.63 -13.46
N HIS A 196 -8.24 24.56 -12.75
CA HIS A 196 -7.80 25.64 -11.86
C HIS A 196 -7.55 26.94 -12.63
N ALA A 197 -6.83 26.87 -13.76
CA ALA A 197 -6.58 28.02 -14.61
C ALA A 197 -7.89 28.65 -15.14
N LEU A 198 -8.87 27.82 -15.53
CA LEU A 198 -10.19 28.30 -15.94
C LEU A 198 -10.98 28.96 -14.79
N GLN A 199 -10.88 28.42 -13.57
CA GLN A 199 -11.50 29.00 -12.38
C GLN A 199 -10.85 30.34 -11.99
N GLU A 200 -9.53 30.46 -12.08
CA GLU A 200 -8.81 31.72 -11.87
C GLU A 200 -9.13 32.76 -12.94
N ALA A 201 -9.20 32.36 -14.20
CA ALA A 201 -9.61 33.23 -15.29
C ALA A 201 -11.04 33.77 -15.08
N LYS A 202 -11.96 32.92 -14.59
CA LYS A 202 -13.33 33.33 -14.27
C LYS A 202 -13.41 34.31 -13.08
N ARG A 203 -12.50 34.22 -12.10
CA ARG A 203 -12.39 35.20 -11.01
C ARG A 203 -12.00 36.59 -11.51
N HIS A 204 -11.21 36.66 -12.59
CA HIS A 204 -10.75 37.92 -13.17
C HIS A 204 -11.63 38.43 -14.33
N ASN A 205 -12.42 37.54 -14.95
CA ASN A 205 -13.40 37.90 -15.97
C ASN A 205 -14.70 37.08 -15.79
N PRO A 206 -15.74 37.67 -15.17
CA PRO A 206 -17.00 36.97 -14.88
C PRO A 206 -17.82 36.60 -16.13
N PHE A 207 -17.44 37.08 -17.32
CA PHE A 207 -18.09 36.74 -18.60
C PHE A 207 -17.46 35.51 -19.31
N ALA A 208 -16.46 34.86 -18.70
CA ALA A 208 -15.94 33.58 -19.17
C ALA A 208 -16.92 32.44 -18.79
N SER A 209 -18.05 32.33 -19.48
CA SER A 209 -19.02 31.23 -19.32
C SER A 209 -18.84 30.15 -20.40
N ASP A 210 -19.15 28.91 -20.01
CA ASP A 210 -19.25 27.66 -20.80
C ASP A 210 -18.00 26.77 -20.94
N ALA A 211 -16.78 27.31 -20.94
CA ALA A 211 -15.57 26.47 -21.12
C ALA A 211 -15.30 25.49 -19.96
N ALA A 212 -15.48 25.90 -18.69
CA ALA A 212 -15.23 25.06 -17.53
C ALA A 212 -16.30 23.97 -17.33
N ALA A 213 -17.56 24.28 -17.63
CA ALA A 213 -18.66 23.32 -17.55
C ALA A 213 -18.60 22.29 -18.70
N ASN A 214 -18.16 22.71 -19.89
CA ASN A 214 -17.92 21.81 -21.01
C ASN A 214 -16.69 20.93 -20.78
N ALA A 215 -15.59 21.46 -20.23
CA ALA A 215 -14.43 20.66 -19.83
C ALA A 215 -14.78 19.59 -18.77
N ALA A 216 -15.65 19.93 -17.80
CA ALA A 216 -16.15 18.97 -16.82
C ALA A 216 -17.10 17.91 -17.42
N ARG A 217 -17.81 18.23 -18.52
CA ARG A 217 -18.68 17.29 -19.25
C ARG A 217 -17.93 16.40 -20.24
N GLU A 218 -16.84 16.90 -20.85
CA GLU A 218 -15.97 16.14 -21.77
C GLU A 218 -15.20 15.03 -21.03
N HIS A 219 -14.90 15.22 -19.75
CA HIS A 219 -14.42 14.17 -18.86
C HIS A 219 -15.58 13.27 -18.41
N GLY A 220 -16.38 12.81 -19.39
CA GLY A 220 -17.51 11.93 -19.19
C GLY A 220 -17.14 10.81 -18.24
N ASP A 221 -18.05 10.54 -17.29
CA ASP A 221 -18.01 9.50 -16.26
C ASP A 221 -16.98 8.42 -16.56
N SER A 222 -15.70 8.70 -16.25
CA SER A 222 -14.63 7.72 -16.30
C SER A 222 -14.82 6.93 -15.02
N GLY A 223 -15.96 6.24 -14.96
CA GLY A 223 -16.60 5.85 -13.73
C GLY A 223 -15.59 5.13 -12.86
N THR A 224 -15.48 5.54 -11.61
CA THR A 224 -14.71 4.83 -10.59
C THR A 224 -15.28 3.43 -10.30
N SER A 225 -16.23 2.96 -11.10
CA SER A 225 -16.84 1.63 -11.10
C SER A 225 -15.85 0.48 -11.32
N HIS A 226 -14.61 0.78 -11.72
CA HIS A 226 -13.50 -0.15 -11.84
C HIS A 226 -12.42 0.03 -10.77
N VAL A 227 -12.59 0.95 -9.82
CA VAL A 227 -11.65 1.12 -8.70
C VAL A 227 -11.83 -0.07 -7.76
N ASN A 228 -10.81 -0.92 -7.68
CA ASN A 228 -10.82 -2.05 -6.78
C ASN A 228 -10.44 -1.66 -5.34
N PHE A 229 -9.76 -0.52 -5.15
CA PHE A 229 -9.25 -0.04 -3.85
C PHE A 229 -8.75 1.41 -3.87
N TYR A 230 -8.62 2.01 -2.68
CA TYR A 230 -8.08 3.36 -2.49
C TYR A 230 -6.57 3.35 -2.28
N CYS A 231 -5.91 4.44 -2.67
CA CYS A 231 -4.48 4.65 -2.48
C CYS A 231 -4.21 6.01 -1.84
N LEU A 232 -3.64 5.99 -0.65
CA LEU A 232 -3.22 7.15 0.12
C LEU A 232 -1.70 7.19 0.23
N SER A 233 -1.16 8.40 0.32
CA SER A 233 0.27 8.66 0.38
C SER A 233 0.61 9.53 1.59
N ARG A 234 1.87 9.93 1.72
CA ARG A 234 2.35 10.78 2.82
C ARG A 234 1.57 12.09 2.99
N THR A 235 1.02 12.63 1.91
CA THR A 235 0.24 13.87 1.97
C THR A 235 -1.10 13.70 2.69
N GLN A 236 -1.56 12.47 2.88
CA GLN A 236 -2.72 12.14 3.71
C GLN A 236 -2.29 11.47 5.02
N THR A 237 -1.18 11.90 5.63
CA THR A 237 -0.76 11.47 6.97
C THR A 237 -0.62 12.68 7.89
N LEU A 238 -0.54 12.46 9.20
CA LEU A 238 -0.22 13.50 10.16
C LEU A 238 1.30 13.69 10.19
N GLU A 239 1.80 14.61 9.36
CA GLU A 239 3.22 14.90 9.18
C GLU A 239 3.88 15.39 10.48
N SER A 240 3.17 16.22 11.26
CA SER A 240 3.68 16.71 12.54
C SER A 240 3.85 15.59 13.58
N LEU A 241 3.16 14.46 13.36
CA LEU A 241 3.26 13.25 14.15
C LEU A 241 4.02 12.14 13.41
N HIS A 242 5.09 12.51 12.70
CA HIS A 242 5.99 11.57 12.01
C HIS A 242 5.30 10.70 10.95
N TYR A 243 4.46 11.34 10.13
CA TYR A 243 3.67 10.70 9.07
C TYR A 243 2.74 9.60 9.60
N MET A 244 2.11 9.82 10.76
CA MET A 244 1.14 8.87 11.33
C MET A 244 -0.07 8.70 10.42
N LYS A 245 -0.50 7.45 10.22
CA LYS A 245 -1.68 7.08 9.45
C LYS A 245 -2.90 7.05 10.36
N TYR A 246 -3.42 8.24 10.67
CA TYR A 246 -4.51 8.40 11.62
C TYR A 246 -5.85 7.95 11.04
N ILE A 247 -6.27 6.71 11.34
CA ILE A 247 -7.46 6.04 10.76
C ILE A 247 -8.72 6.93 10.69
N PRO A 248 -9.05 7.77 11.68
CA PRO A 248 -10.22 8.66 11.58
C PRO A 248 -10.21 9.62 10.37
N LEU A 249 -9.05 9.90 9.76
CA LEU A 249 -8.95 10.65 8.49
C LEU A 249 -9.78 10.02 7.37
N LEU A 250 -9.97 8.70 7.37
CA LEU A 250 -10.66 7.99 6.30
C LEU A 250 -12.16 8.31 6.23
N GLY A 251 -12.76 8.83 7.31
CA GLY A 251 -14.21 8.98 7.41
C GLY A 251 -14.95 7.65 7.45
N ARG A 252 -14.27 6.57 7.85
CA ARG A 252 -14.84 5.24 8.05
C ARG A 252 -15.04 4.97 9.55
N PRO A 253 -16.03 4.15 9.95
CA PRO A 253 -16.23 3.84 11.36
C PRO A 253 -15.03 3.08 11.95
N LEU A 254 -14.51 3.57 13.07
CA LEU A 254 -13.32 2.97 13.71
C LEU A 254 -13.55 1.52 14.12
N HIS A 255 -14.74 1.21 14.66
CA HIS A 255 -15.14 -0.16 15.03
C HIS A 255 -15.27 -1.12 13.82
N ARG A 256 -15.11 -0.63 12.59
CA ARG A 256 -15.16 -1.42 11.35
C ARG A 256 -13.89 -1.31 10.52
N THR A 257 -12.81 -0.77 11.09
CA THR A 257 -11.57 -0.55 10.38
C THR A 257 -10.42 -1.20 11.13
N VAL A 258 -9.60 -1.99 10.44
CA VAL A 258 -8.33 -2.50 10.96
C VAL A 258 -7.20 -2.09 10.04
N MET A 259 -5.99 -2.04 10.59
CA MET A 259 -4.81 -1.59 9.87
C MET A 259 -3.66 -2.57 10.05
N ILE A 260 -2.96 -2.87 8.95
CA ILE A 260 -1.76 -3.69 8.93
C ILE A 260 -0.59 -2.82 8.49
N ASP A 261 0.47 -2.81 9.30
CA ASP A 261 1.71 -2.05 9.08
C ASP A 261 2.84 -2.80 9.78
N ASP A 262 4.06 -2.74 9.27
CA ASP A 262 5.24 -3.23 10.01
C ASP A 262 5.64 -2.27 11.13
N ASN A 263 5.27 -0.99 11.01
CA ASN A 263 5.78 0.07 11.85
C ASN A 263 4.72 0.60 12.83
N GLU A 264 4.97 0.40 14.12
CA GLU A 264 4.05 0.84 15.16
C GLU A 264 3.83 2.37 15.23
N ARG A 265 4.70 3.16 14.56
CA ARG A 265 4.50 4.62 14.43
C ARG A 265 3.25 4.99 13.65
N SER A 266 2.73 4.07 12.84
CA SER A 266 1.67 4.37 11.90
C SER A 266 0.30 4.44 12.58
N PHE A 267 0.08 3.74 13.69
CA PHE A 267 -1.21 3.64 14.39
C PHE A 267 -1.19 3.79 15.93
N PRO A 268 -0.29 4.57 16.57
CA PRO A 268 -0.20 4.64 18.03
C PRO A 268 -1.42 5.26 18.72
N LEU A 269 -2.26 6.03 18.00
CA LEU A 269 -3.51 6.60 18.51
C LEU A 269 -4.76 5.75 18.21
N THR A 270 -4.59 4.63 17.51
CA THR A 270 -5.65 3.65 17.26
C THR A 270 -5.13 2.24 17.56
N PRO A 271 -4.60 2.00 18.77
CA PRO A 271 -3.91 0.76 19.12
C PRO A 271 -4.84 -0.47 19.02
N ARG A 272 -6.14 -0.31 19.26
CA ARG A 272 -7.13 -1.39 19.14
C ARG A 272 -7.39 -1.80 17.68
N ASN A 273 -7.05 -0.97 16.71
CA ASN A 273 -7.25 -1.22 15.28
C ASN A 273 -5.99 -1.74 14.56
N GLY A 274 -4.81 -1.47 15.12
CA GLY A 274 -3.53 -1.82 14.51
C GLY A 274 -3.15 -3.29 14.69
N ILE A 275 -2.56 -3.85 13.65
CA ILE A 275 -1.95 -5.17 13.56
C ILE A 275 -0.53 -4.95 13.03
N LYS A 276 0.47 -5.28 13.83
CA LYS A 276 1.88 -5.17 13.46
C LYS A 276 2.30 -6.47 12.77
N VAL A 277 2.85 -6.36 11.57
CA VAL A 277 3.51 -7.49 10.90
C VAL A 277 5.02 -7.44 11.11
N PRO A 278 5.73 -8.58 10.98
CA PRO A 278 7.18 -8.56 10.86
C PRO A 278 7.61 -7.71 9.66
N PHE A 279 8.63 -6.89 9.89
CA PHE A 279 9.31 -6.13 8.86
C PHE A 279 9.81 -7.07 7.75
N PHE A 280 9.44 -6.77 6.50
CA PHE A 280 9.88 -7.53 5.34
C PHE A 280 11.23 -7.01 4.85
N GLU A 281 12.31 -7.61 5.34
CA GLU A 281 13.68 -7.31 4.92
C GLU A 281 14.13 -8.27 3.82
N VAL A 282 14.76 -7.73 2.79
CA VAL A 282 15.54 -8.53 1.84
C VAL A 282 17.01 -8.19 2.06
N ASN A 283 17.86 -9.20 2.24
CA ASN A 283 19.29 -9.02 2.49
C ASN A 283 19.95 -8.14 1.41
N GLY A 284 20.11 -6.85 1.70
CA GLY A 284 20.52 -5.82 0.74
C GLY A 284 21.93 -5.98 0.15
N ARG A 285 22.77 -6.87 0.71
CA ARG A 285 24.14 -7.14 0.22
C ARG A 285 24.21 -7.68 -1.22
N LEU A 286 23.10 -8.16 -1.77
CA LEU A 286 23.07 -8.80 -3.09
C LEU A 286 22.38 -7.96 -4.16
N ILE A 287 21.70 -6.87 -3.78
CA ILE A 287 20.88 -6.08 -4.70
C ILE A 287 21.53 -4.72 -5.00
N ASP A 288 22.32 -4.19 -4.08
CA ASP A 288 23.37 -3.26 -4.49
C ASP A 288 24.43 -4.07 -5.28
N GLY A 289 24.83 -3.63 -6.47
CA GLY A 289 25.99 -4.19 -7.17
C GLY A 289 27.31 -3.89 -6.45
N THR A 290 27.29 -3.64 -5.14
CA THR A 290 28.39 -3.14 -4.31
C THR A 290 28.68 -4.03 -3.11
N SER A 291 28.42 -5.34 -3.21
CA SER A 291 29.44 -6.23 -2.69
C SER A 291 30.74 -5.81 -3.38
N ARG A 292 31.62 -5.15 -2.62
CA ARG A 292 33.03 -4.90 -2.96
C ARG A 292 33.81 -6.21 -3.24
N GLY A 293 33.13 -7.34 -3.42
CA GLY A 293 33.64 -8.47 -4.16
C GLY A 293 33.56 -8.14 -5.64
N ARG A 294 34.63 -7.55 -6.15
CA ARG A 294 35.02 -7.68 -7.56
C ARG A 294 34.64 -9.10 -8.00
N TRP A 295 33.84 -9.26 -9.05
CA TRP A 295 33.70 -10.59 -9.67
C TRP A 295 35.12 -11.08 -9.97
N VAL A 296 35.58 -12.08 -9.21
CA VAL A 296 36.88 -12.70 -9.41
C VAL A 296 36.60 -13.94 -10.26
N PRO A 297 37.05 -13.99 -11.51
CA PRO A 297 36.91 -15.20 -12.30
C PRO A 297 37.54 -16.38 -11.53
N PRO A 298 36.99 -17.60 -11.68
CA PRO A 298 37.66 -18.79 -11.17
C PRO A 298 39.13 -18.79 -11.62
N SER A 299 40.06 -18.99 -10.69
CA SER A 299 41.52 -18.97 -10.93
C SER A 299 42.01 -19.98 -11.96
N ASP A 300 41.13 -20.89 -12.36
CA ASP A 300 41.25 -21.99 -13.30
C ASP A 300 41.01 -21.59 -14.77
N GLY A 301 40.86 -20.29 -15.07
CA GLY A 301 40.95 -19.77 -16.45
C GLY A 301 39.72 -20.06 -17.33
N GLY A 302 38.64 -20.59 -16.74
CA GLY A 302 37.36 -20.73 -17.42
C GLY A 302 36.67 -19.37 -17.59
N ALA A 303 36.35 -19.00 -18.82
CA ALA A 303 35.51 -17.84 -19.10
C ALA A 303 34.08 -18.12 -18.62
N VAL A 304 33.77 -17.76 -17.38
CA VAL A 304 32.37 -17.67 -16.93
C VAL A 304 31.85 -16.29 -17.39
N PRO A 305 30.83 -16.21 -18.26
CA PRO A 305 30.27 -14.92 -18.65
C PRO A 305 29.72 -14.21 -17.41
N ALA A 306 29.88 -12.89 -17.36
CA ALA A 306 29.24 -12.06 -16.33
C ALA A 306 27.72 -12.34 -16.34
N PRO A 307 27.03 -12.35 -15.18
CA PRO A 307 25.59 -12.55 -15.14
C PRO A 307 24.90 -11.57 -16.10
N GLN A 308 24.20 -12.12 -17.09
CA GLN A 308 23.34 -11.31 -17.94
C GLN A 308 22.09 -10.98 -17.11
N TRP A 309 22.16 -9.91 -16.33
CA TRP A 309 20.99 -9.39 -15.64
C TRP A 309 19.88 -9.21 -16.69
N PRO A 310 18.65 -9.70 -16.44
CA PRO A 310 17.52 -9.34 -17.29
C PRO A 310 17.49 -7.82 -17.42
N ASP A 311 16.98 -7.31 -18.54
CA ASP A 311 16.78 -5.87 -18.76
C ASP A 311 15.71 -5.35 -17.76
N LEU A 312 16.09 -5.19 -16.49
CA LEU A 312 15.30 -4.69 -15.35
C LEU A 312 14.99 -3.18 -15.49
N TYR A 313 15.12 -2.67 -16.71
CA TYR A 313 14.64 -1.36 -17.13
C TYR A 313 13.29 -1.45 -17.86
N LYS A 314 12.82 -2.66 -18.17
CA LYS A 314 11.46 -2.90 -18.64
C LYS A 314 10.54 -3.14 -17.45
N GLU A 315 9.32 -2.68 -17.62
CA GLU A 315 8.26 -2.96 -16.66
C GLU A 315 7.79 -4.41 -16.75
N GLY A 316 7.57 -5.03 -15.60
CA GLY A 316 7.16 -6.43 -15.53
C GLY A 316 7.41 -7.08 -14.18
N LEU A 317 6.89 -8.30 -14.05
CA LEU A 317 7.20 -9.22 -12.96
C LEU A 317 8.24 -10.24 -13.44
N TYR A 318 9.30 -10.38 -12.67
CA TYR A 318 10.45 -11.23 -12.97
C TYR A 318 10.64 -12.24 -11.84
N THR A 319 10.89 -13.50 -12.17
CA THR A 319 11.25 -14.54 -11.20
C THR A 319 12.76 -14.55 -10.98
N PHE A 320 13.23 -14.62 -9.72
CA PHE A 320 14.66 -14.60 -9.37
C PHE A 320 15.49 -15.81 -9.84
N THR A 321 14.92 -16.72 -10.63
CA THR A 321 15.60 -17.90 -11.17
C THR A 321 16.82 -17.57 -12.05
N ASP A 322 16.96 -16.32 -12.51
CA ASP A 322 18.00 -15.89 -13.45
C ASP A 322 19.11 -15.01 -12.83
N ILE A 323 19.05 -14.70 -11.52
CA ILE A 323 19.91 -13.67 -10.90
C ILE A 323 20.98 -14.26 -9.97
N ASP A 324 20.60 -14.86 -8.83
CA ASP A 324 21.49 -15.60 -7.93
C ASP A 324 20.67 -16.39 -6.87
N PRO A 325 20.75 -17.73 -6.84
CA PRO A 325 20.07 -18.57 -5.83
C PRO A 325 20.46 -18.28 -4.37
N SER A 326 21.58 -17.61 -4.12
CA SER A 326 22.07 -17.28 -2.77
C SER A 326 21.29 -16.14 -2.09
N VAL A 327 20.60 -15.29 -2.87
CA VAL A 327 19.65 -14.26 -2.41
C VAL A 327 18.36 -14.90 -1.87
N VAL A 328 18.04 -16.09 -2.39
CA VAL A 328 16.80 -16.85 -2.14
C VAL A 328 16.95 -17.78 -0.93
N LYS A 329 17.98 -17.60 -0.09
CA LYS A 329 18.02 -18.30 1.19
C LYS A 329 16.95 -17.70 2.11
N ASP A 330 15.86 -18.45 2.23
CA ASP A 330 14.81 -18.34 3.24
C ASP A 330 13.71 -17.29 2.99
N MET A 331 13.11 -17.27 1.79
CA MET A 331 11.74 -16.73 1.64
C MET A 331 10.69 -17.74 2.11
N GLN A 332 10.84 -18.21 3.36
CA GLN A 332 9.78 -18.92 4.10
C GLN A 332 8.89 -17.91 4.85
N ASP A 333 8.86 -16.65 4.42
CA ASP A 333 8.00 -15.62 4.98
C ASP A 333 6.53 -15.98 4.67
N THR A 334 5.83 -16.42 5.72
CA THR A 334 4.39 -16.72 5.68
C THR A 334 3.56 -15.61 6.30
N ALA A 335 4.14 -14.45 6.63
CA ALA A 335 3.48 -13.45 7.47
C ALA A 335 2.14 -12.95 6.87
N LEU A 336 2.05 -12.83 5.54
CA LEU A 336 0.79 -12.49 4.86
C LEU A 336 -0.25 -13.62 4.98
N LEU A 337 0.16 -14.89 4.86
CA LEU A 337 -0.75 -16.03 5.02
C LEU A 337 -1.20 -16.21 6.47
N ASP A 338 -0.30 -15.99 7.43
CA ASP A 338 -0.55 -16.15 8.85
C ASP A 338 -1.62 -15.16 9.37
N LEU A 339 -1.83 -14.05 8.66
CA LEU A 339 -2.90 -13.09 8.93
C LEU A 339 -4.28 -13.56 8.47
N LEU A 340 -4.37 -14.46 7.46
CA LEU A 340 -5.65 -14.82 6.85
C LEU A 340 -6.66 -15.44 7.82
N PRO A 341 -6.30 -16.36 8.74
CA PRO A 341 -7.23 -16.87 9.75
C PRO A 341 -7.86 -15.75 10.60
N LEU A 342 -7.06 -14.79 11.04
CA LEU A 342 -7.51 -13.62 11.80
C LEU A 342 -8.44 -12.76 10.95
N LEU A 343 -8.02 -12.38 9.74
CA LEU A 343 -8.79 -11.50 8.86
C LEU A 343 -10.13 -12.12 8.44
N ARG A 344 -10.17 -13.43 8.18
CA ARG A 344 -11.42 -14.18 7.94
C ARG A 344 -12.35 -14.09 9.14
N ALA A 345 -11.84 -14.26 10.36
CA ALA A 345 -12.65 -14.17 11.58
C ALA A 345 -13.22 -12.75 11.76
N LEU A 346 -12.41 -11.71 11.54
CA LEU A 346 -12.87 -10.32 11.58
C LEU A 346 -13.99 -10.04 10.55
N ALA A 347 -13.84 -10.54 9.33
CA ALA A 347 -14.83 -10.34 8.27
C ALA A 347 -16.12 -11.14 8.50
N ALA A 348 -16.02 -12.31 9.13
CA ALA A 348 -17.14 -13.20 9.40
C ALA A 348 -17.87 -12.92 10.72
N THR A 349 -17.34 -12.04 11.58
CA THR A 349 -17.95 -11.79 12.90
C THR A 349 -19.37 -11.24 12.77
N PRO A 350 -20.34 -11.81 13.52
CA PRO A 350 -21.71 -11.31 13.52
C PRO A 350 -21.83 -9.94 14.21
N GLU A 351 -20.82 -9.55 15.01
CA GLU A 351 -20.80 -8.26 15.70
C GLU A 351 -20.55 -7.11 14.72
N ASP A 352 -21.15 -5.93 14.97
CA ASP A 352 -20.87 -4.78 14.12
C ASP A 352 -19.43 -4.26 14.30
N ASP A 353 -18.85 -4.51 15.47
CA ASP A 353 -17.54 -4.06 15.90
C ASP A 353 -16.48 -5.15 15.73
N ILE A 354 -15.70 -5.06 14.65
CA ILE A 354 -14.65 -6.04 14.35
C ILE A 354 -13.48 -5.93 15.33
N THR A 355 -13.32 -4.81 16.04
CA THR A 355 -12.23 -4.67 17.02
C THR A 355 -12.43 -5.56 18.24
N ARG A 356 -13.69 -5.90 18.56
CA ARG A 356 -14.01 -6.88 19.61
C ARG A 356 -13.61 -8.30 19.23
N GLU A 357 -13.77 -8.66 17.95
CA GLU A 357 -13.26 -9.93 17.46
C GLU A 357 -11.72 -9.92 17.48
N LEU A 358 -11.08 -8.81 17.07
CA LEU A 358 -9.62 -8.66 17.12
C LEU A 358 -9.05 -8.78 18.55
N ASP A 359 -9.81 -8.36 19.55
CA ASP A 359 -9.45 -8.49 20.96
C ASP A 359 -9.37 -9.96 21.44
N HIS A 360 -9.90 -10.94 20.69
CA HIS A 360 -9.64 -12.36 20.95
C HIS A 360 -8.27 -12.84 20.45
N TRP A 361 -7.56 -12.04 19.65
CA TRP A 361 -6.29 -12.40 19.04
C TRP A 361 -5.11 -11.71 19.74
N ARG A 362 -5.25 -11.36 21.02
CA ARG A 362 -4.25 -10.58 21.77
C ARG A 362 -4.06 -11.15 23.16
N GLU A 363 -2.89 -10.92 23.74
CA GLU A 363 -2.66 -11.20 25.15
C GLU A 363 -3.38 -10.17 26.05
N PRO A 364 -3.89 -10.57 27.23
CA PRO A 364 -4.66 -9.68 28.11
C PRO A 364 -3.97 -8.34 28.44
N ASP A 365 -2.65 -8.33 28.48
CA ASP A 365 -1.85 -7.13 28.79
C ASP A 365 -1.81 -6.11 27.64
N TYR A 366 -2.29 -6.47 26.44
CA TYR A 366 -2.44 -5.55 25.32
C TYR A 366 -3.37 -4.38 25.66
N ALA A 367 -4.30 -4.55 26.61
CA ALA A 367 -5.14 -3.45 27.11
C ALA A 367 -4.32 -2.28 27.69
N LEU A 368 -3.05 -2.49 28.05
CA LEU A 368 -2.15 -1.42 28.48
C LEU A 368 -1.74 -0.50 27.32
N CYS A 369 -1.95 -0.91 26.06
CA CYS A 369 -1.78 -0.05 24.90
C CYS A 369 -2.89 1.01 24.80
N ASP A 370 -3.94 0.96 25.63
CA ASP A 370 -4.95 2.03 25.68
C ASP A 370 -4.38 3.35 26.23
N ASN A 371 -3.19 3.34 26.85
CA ASN A 371 -2.50 4.54 27.30
C ASN A 371 -1.69 5.18 26.16
N PHE A 372 -2.20 6.29 25.61
CA PHE A 372 -1.56 6.94 24.46
C PHE A 372 -0.23 7.59 24.79
N ARG A 373 0.05 7.90 26.05
CA ARG A 373 1.39 8.37 26.46
C ARG A 373 2.45 7.29 26.18
N ASP A 374 2.10 6.03 26.42
CA ASP A 374 3.01 4.91 26.23
C ASP A 374 3.10 4.52 24.76
N THR A 375 1.99 4.54 24.00
CA THR A 375 2.02 4.22 22.56
C THR A 375 2.61 5.35 21.72
N MET A 376 2.60 6.60 22.19
CA MET A 376 3.21 7.73 21.50
C MET A 376 4.69 7.93 21.82
N ASP A 377 5.23 7.42 22.93
CA ASP A 377 6.67 7.52 23.23
C ASP A 377 7.47 6.44 22.45
N PRO A 378 8.33 6.81 21.48
CA PRO A 378 9.21 5.86 20.75
C PRO A 378 10.10 5.02 21.68
N ARG A 379 10.36 5.49 22.89
CA ARG A 379 11.20 4.80 23.88
C ARG A 379 10.39 3.89 24.81
N SER A 380 9.06 3.90 24.75
CA SER A 380 8.25 2.99 25.56
C SER A 380 8.39 1.55 25.11
N ALA A 381 8.51 0.63 26.08
CA ALA A 381 8.47 -0.81 25.82
C ALA A 381 7.10 -1.26 25.29
N ARG A 382 6.02 -0.54 25.64
CA ARG A 382 4.67 -0.83 25.13
C ARG A 382 4.61 -0.60 23.62
N ARG A 383 5.07 0.56 23.17
CA ARG A 383 5.15 0.87 21.74
C ARG A 383 6.02 -0.15 20.99
N ARG A 384 7.26 -0.38 21.45
CA ARG A 384 8.22 -1.21 20.70
C ARG A 384 7.85 -2.70 20.61
N TYR A 385 7.28 -3.26 21.67
CA TYR A 385 7.14 -4.72 21.81
C TYR A 385 5.70 -5.23 21.89
N HIS A 386 4.70 -4.36 22.14
CA HIS A 386 3.32 -4.82 22.37
C HIS A 386 2.34 -4.21 21.37
N LEU A 387 2.53 -2.95 20.96
CA LEU A 387 1.60 -2.26 20.07
C LEU A 387 1.48 -2.99 18.72
N GLY A 388 0.26 -3.37 18.37
CA GLY A 388 -0.09 -4.11 17.16
C GLY A 388 0.14 -5.62 17.22
N VAL A 389 0.75 -6.17 18.28
CA VAL A 389 1.00 -7.61 18.39
C VAL A 389 -0.31 -8.40 18.44
N VAL A 390 -0.37 -9.46 17.64
CA VAL A 390 -1.48 -10.43 17.60
C VAL A 390 -0.95 -11.86 17.80
N LEU A 391 -1.82 -12.73 18.28
CA LEU A 391 -1.57 -14.15 18.49
C LEU A 391 -1.82 -14.94 17.21
N PRO A 392 -1.12 -16.07 17.01
CA PRO A 392 -1.36 -16.95 15.85
C PRO A 392 -2.72 -17.66 15.90
N THR A 393 -3.36 -17.70 17.08
CA THR A 393 -4.64 -18.38 17.29
C THR A 393 -5.59 -17.53 18.13
N ARG A 394 -6.87 -17.53 17.75
CA ARG A 394 -7.96 -16.92 18.51
C ARG A 394 -8.09 -17.52 19.90
N GLN A 395 -8.10 -16.69 20.94
CA GLN A 395 -8.39 -17.10 22.30
C GLN A 395 -9.92 -17.20 22.55
N PRO A 396 -10.37 -18.05 23.49
CA PRO A 396 -11.80 -18.13 23.84
C PRO A 396 -12.36 -16.85 24.45
N ARG A 397 -11.54 -16.09 25.17
CA ARG A 397 -11.92 -14.83 25.84
C ARG A 397 -11.19 -13.66 25.19
N PRO A 398 -11.83 -12.49 25.04
CA PRO A 398 -11.15 -11.30 24.58
C PRO A 398 -10.28 -10.73 25.71
N ILE A 399 -9.34 -9.86 25.34
CA ILE A 399 -8.62 -9.01 26.28
C ILE A 399 -9.60 -8.08 27.03
N PRO A 400 -9.18 -7.45 28.16
CA PRO A 400 -10.04 -6.53 28.88
C PRO A 400 -10.63 -5.43 27.98
N PRO A 401 -11.88 -4.99 28.26
CA PRO A 401 -12.52 -3.91 27.53
C PRO A 401 -11.65 -2.65 27.48
N TYR A 402 -11.84 -1.85 26.43
CA TYR A 402 -11.16 -0.58 26.27
C TYR A 402 -11.24 0.27 27.54
N LYS A 403 -10.08 0.74 28.00
CA LYS A 403 -9.95 1.61 29.16
C LYS A 403 -9.60 3.02 28.71
N ALA A 404 -10.57 3.93 28.79
CA ALA A 404 -10.31 5.34 28.48
C ALA A 404 -9.34 5.95 29.50
N GLU A 405 -8.18 6.41 29.03
CA GLU A 405 -7.21 7.14 29.84
C GLU A 405 -7.41 8.64 29.68
N MET A 406 -7.52 9.37 30.80
CA MET A 406 -7.83 10.81 30.81
C MET A 406 -6.87 11.65 29.96
N LEU A 407 -5.59 11.27 29.91
CA LEU A 407 -4.55 11.99 29.17
C LEU A 407 -4.57 11.72 27.66
N ASN A 408 -5.35 10.76 27.18
CA ASN A 408 -5.46 10.47 25.75
C ASN A 408 -6.08 11.64 24.97
N ALA A 409 -6.97 12.40 25.61
CA ALA A 409 -7.70 13.50 24.99
C ALA A 409 -6.77 14.53 24.32
N GLY A 410 -5.65 14.88 24.95
CA GLY A 410 -4.70 15.85 24.37
C GLY A 410 -4.06 15.37 23.07
N PHE A 411 -3.71 14.08 22.99
CA PHE A 411 -3.17 13.49 21.76
C PHE A 411 -4.21 13.42 20.64
N GLU A 412 -5.44 13.05 20.97
CA GLU A 412 -6.53 13.03 20.00
C GLU A 412 -6.89 14.44 19.50
N GLU A 413 -6.88 15.44 20.39
CA GLU A 413 -7.13 16.84 20.03
C GLU A 413 -6.06 17.37 19.08
N GLN A 414 -4.78 17.07 19.34
CA GLN A 414 -3.68 17.40 18.42
C GLN A 414 -3.89 16.75 17.05
N ALA A 415 -4.17 15.44 17.01
CA ALA A 415 -4.41 14.72 15.77
C ALA A 415 -5.64 15.25 15.01
N LYS A 416 -6.73 15.57 15.71
CA LYS A 416 -7.96 16.16 15.14
C LYS A 416 -7.69 17.56 14.59
N ALA A 417 -6.86 18.36 15.25
CA ALA A 417 -6.49 19.69 14.77
C ALA A 417 -5.71 19.62 13.45
N GLU A 418 -4.72 18.73 13.35
CA GLU A 418 -3.96 18.53 12.11
C GLU A 418 -4.82 17.92 11.00
N MET A 419 -5.69 16.96 11.33
CA MET A 419 -6.71 16.45 10.39
C MET A 419 -7.59 17.56 9.81
N ASN A 420 -8.05 18.52 10.64
CA ASN A 420 -8.87 19.63 10.15
C ASN A 420 -8.10 20.55 9.19
N VAL A 421 -6.80 20.75 9.43
CA VAL A 421 -5.93 21.49 8.51
C VAL A 421 -5.82 20.77 7.17
N LEU A 422 -5.55 19.46 7.18
CA LEU A 422 -5.50 18.63 5.96
C LEU A 422 -6.82 18.64 5.17
N GLN A 423 -7.96 18.70 5.87
CA GLN A 423 -9.29 18.77 5.27
C GLN A 423 -9.71 20.19 4.82
N GLY A 424 -8.83 21.19 4.96
CA GLY A 424 -9.12 22.58 4.60
C GLY A 424 -10.15 23.27 5.51
N LYS A 425 -10.43 22.70 6.70
CA LYS A 425 -11.40 23.23 7.68
C LYS A 425 -10.81 24.30 8.62
N GLY A 426 -9.49 24.53 8.58
CA GLY A 426 -8.78 25.47 9.45
C GLY A 426 -8.58 24.92 10.88
N LEU A 427 -7.89 25.69 11.74
CA LEU A 427 -7.69 25.32 13.14
C LEU A 427 -8.99 25.48 13.94
N PRO A 428 -9.30 24.58 14.90
CA PRO A 428 -10.42 24.78 15.81
C PRO A 428 -10.21 26.09 16.59
N ARG A 429 -11.25 26.93 16.67
CA ARG A 429 -11.20 28.12 17.53
C ARG A 429 -11.14 27.65 19.00
N PRO A 430 -10.27 28.23 19.84
CA PRO A 430 -10.26 27.91 21.27
C PRO A 430 -11.66 28.19 21.84
N ARG A 431 -12.20 27.22 22.59
CA ARG A 431 -13.39 27.47 23.41
C ARG A 431 -12.94 28.41 24.53
N LEU A 432 -13.43 29.66 24.48
CA LEU A 432 -13.28 30.65 25.56
C LEU A 432 -14.12 30.25 26.77
#